data_AF-A0A848JXP4-F1
#
_entry.id   AF-A0A848JXP4-F1
#
_cell.length_a   1.000
_cell.length_b   1.000
_cell.length_c   1.000
_cell.angle_alpha   90.00
_cell.angle_beta   90.00
_cell.angle_gamma   90.00
#
_symmetry.space_group_name_H-M   'P 1'
#
loop_
_entity.id
_entity.type
_entity.pdbx_description
1 polymer ?
#
loop_
_entity_poly.entity_id
_entity_poly.type
_entity_poly.pdbx_seq_one_letter_code
_entity_poly.pdbx_strand_id
1 'polypeptide(L)' 'MDQFMKSLTTRHSLIEEEISSEQTRPEPDRTRVLALKKMKLRLRDQIEYLRREGADMARVVVVRRKRWAEMPLKPAR' A
#
# COMPACT_ATOMS: atom_id res chain seq x y z
N MET A 1 -2.38 2.92 -9.72
CA MET A 1 -2.04 2.75 -8.30
C MET A 1 -1.88 1.27 -7.93
N ASP A 2 -2.85 0.42 -8.29
CA ASP A 2 -2.86 -1.00 -7.90
C ASP A 2 -1.64 -1.81 -8.40
N GLN A 3 -1.23 -1.63 -9.66
CA GLN A 3 -0.07 -2.34 -10.23
C GLN A 3 1.28 -1.95 -9.57
N PHE A 4 1.42 -0.70 -9.12
CA PHE A 4 2.63 -0.23 -8.43
C PHE A 4 2.69 -0.75 -7.00
N MET A 5 1.56 -0.80 -6.29
CA MET A 5 1.50 -1.42 -4.97
C MET A 5 1.78 -2.92 -5.02
N LYS A 6 1.25 -3.61 -6.05
CA LYS A 6 1.55 -5.02 -6.31
C LYS A 6 3.06 -5.22 -6.52
N SER A 7 3.70 -4.41 -7.37
CA SER A 7 5.14 -4.56 -7.64
C SER A 7 6.01 -4.29 -6.40
N LEU A 8 5.67 -3.29 -5.57
CA LEU A 8 6.36 -3.05 -4.31
C LEU A 8 6.21 -4.23 -3.33
N THR A 9 5.00 -4.77 -3.23
CA THR A 9 4.71 -5.93 -2.36
C THR A 9 5.48 -7.17 -2.84
N THR A 10 5.47 -7.45 -4.14
CA THR A 10 6.24 -8.55 -4.72
C THR A 10 7.73 -8.40 -4.44
N ARG A 11 8.30 -7.20 -4.66
CA ARG A 11 9.72 -6.94 -4.37
C ARG A 11 10.05 -7.12 -2.89
N HIS A 12 9.15 -6.69 -2.00
CA HIS A 12 9.33 -6.88 -0.56
C HIS A 12 9.37 -8.37 -0.19
N SER A 13 8.47 -9.19 -0.75
CA SER A 13 8.47 -10.64 -0.54
C SER A 13 9.72 -11.33 -1.07
N LEU A 14 10.21 -10.93 -2.26
CA LEU A 14 11.44 -11.49 -2.82
C LEU A 14 12.66 -11.20 -1.94
N ILE A 15 12.77 -9.99 -1.40
CA ILE A 15 13.88 -9.64 -0.49
C ILE A 15 13.78 -10.44 0.81
N GLU A 16 12.58 -10.73 1.32
CA GLU A 16 12.40 -11.60 2.48
C GLU A 16 12.87 -13.04 2.23
N GLU A 17 12.53 -13.59 1.07
CA GLU A 17 13.01 -14.91 0.64
C GLU A 17 14.54 -14.93 0.51
N GLU A 18 15.14 -13.88 -0.07
CA GLU A 18 16.58 -13.76 -0.21
C GLU A 18 17.29 -13.62 1.15
N ILE A 19 16.71 -12.87 2.10
CA ILE A 19 17.22 -12.79 3.48
C ILE A 19 17.18 -14.16 4.16
N SER A 20 16.06 -14.88 4.02
CA SER A 20 15.89 -16.22 4.59
C SER A 20 16.91 -17.19 3.99
N SER A 21 17.05 -17.19 2.67
CA SER A 21 18.02 -18.01 1.95
C SER A 21 19.46 -17.71 2.36
N GLU A 22 19.83 -16.44 2.52
CA GLU A 22 21.18 -16.05 2.93
C GLU A 22 21.46 -16.42 4.39
N GLN A 23 20.46 -16.36 5.28
CA GLN A 23 20.61 -16.72 6.69
C GLN A 23 20.73 -18.24 6.93
N THR A 24 20.15 -19.07 6.06
CA THR A 24 20.27 -20.54 6.17
C THR A 24 21.57 -21.09 5.59
N ARG A 25 22.39 -20.24 4.97
CA ARG A 25 23.71 -20.65 4.47
C ARG A 25 24.63 -21.03 5.63
N PRO A 26 25.49 -22.05 5.46
CA PRO A 26 26.45 -22.47 6.48
C PRO A 26 27.44 -21.35 6.86
N GLU A 27 27.72 -20.43 5.94
CA GLU A 27 28.45 -19.20 6.20
C GLU A 27 27.67 -17.99 5.63
N PRO A 28 26.86 -17.31 6.46
CA PRO A 28 26.03 -16.20 6.01
C PRO A 28 26.83 -14.91 5.85
N ASP A 29 26.68 -14.23 4.70
CA ASP A 29 27.26 -12.90 4.50
C ASP A 29 26.45 -11.86 5.28
N ARG A 30 26.97 -11.47 6.44
CA ARG A 30 26.33 -10.48 7.33
C ARG A 30 26.16 -9.12 6.67
N THR A 31 27.08 -8.71 5.80
CA THR A 31 27.02 -7.43 5.10
C THR A 31 25.88 -7.45 4.08
N ARG A 32 25.77 -8.55 3.33
CA ARG A 32 24.66 -8.78 2.39
C ARG A 32 23.31 -8.83 3.12
N VAL A 33 23.21 -9.58 4.22
CA VAL A 33 21.98 -9.63 5.03
C VAL A 33 21.58 -8.24 5.55
N LEU A 34 22.55 -7.43 6.00
CA LEU A 34 22.28 -6.05 6.43
C LEU A 34 21.80 -5.17 5.28
N ALA A 35 22.40 -5.29 4.09
CA ALA A 35 21.97 -4.55 2.90
C ALA A 35 20.54 -4.94 2.49
N LEU A 36 20.23 -6.23 2.45
CA LEU A 36 18.89 -6.75 2.15
C LEU A 36 17.86 -6.25 3.16
N LYS A 37 18.16 -6.29 4.47
CA LYS A 37 17.27 -5.77 5.52
C LYS A 37 17.01 -4.26 5.37
N LYS A 38 18.01 -3.47 4.98
CA LYS A 38 17.83 -2.03 4.69
C LYS A 38 16.91 -1.82 3.49
N MET A 39 17.06 -2.62 2.43
CA MET A 39 16.18 -2.54 1.26
C MET A 39 14.74 -2.94 1.59
N LYS A 40 14.54 -4.01 2.38
CA LYS A 40 13.23 -4.40 2.91
C LYS A 40 12.56 -3.27 3.69
N LEU A 41 13.31 -2.62 4.59
CA LEU A 41 12.80 -1.50 5.39
C LEU A 41 12.28 -0.36 4.50
N ARG A 42 13.08 0.05 3.51
CA ARG A 42 12.69 1.11 2.56
C ARG A 42 11.42 0.75 1.78
N LEU A 43 11.30 -0.49 1.31
CA LEU A 43 10.09 -0.92 0.59
C LEU A 43 8.86 -0.92 1.50
N ARG A 44 9.00 -1.35 2.75
CA ARG A 44 7.93 -1.29 3.75
C ARG A 44 7.46 0.15 3.98
N ASP A 45 8.40 1.07 4.16
CA ASP A 45 8.10 2.48 4.40
C ASP A 45 7.42 3.11 3.17
N GLN A 46 7.84 2.75 1.94
CA GLN A 46 7.17 3.17 0.71
C GLN A 46 5.74 2.64 0.59
N ILE A 47 5.52 1.35 0.90
CA ILE A 47 4.19 0.73 0.92
C ILE A 47 3.29 1.44 1.93
N GLU A 48 3.80 1.72 3.13
CA GLU A 48 3.06 2.39 4.17
C GLU A 48 2.71 3.84 3.79
N TYR A 49 3.65 4.57 3.21
CA TYR A 49 3.42 5.92 2.69
C TYR A 49 2.29 5.93 1.67
N LEU A 50 2.35 5.05 0.65
CA LEU A 50 1.32 4.99 -0.40
C LEU A 50 -0.03 4.52 0.14
N ARG A 51 -0.04 3.66 1.17
CA ARG A 51 -1.26 3.24 1.84
C ARG A 51 -1.92 4.40 2.59
N ARG A 52 -1.11 5.24 3.27
CA ARG A 52 -1.59 6.44 3.97
C ARG A 52 -2.11 7.48 2.99
N GLU A 53 -1.31 7.84 1.98
CA GLU A 53 -1.70 8.78 0.91
C GLU A 53 -2.96 8.31 0.18
N GLY A 54 -3.05 7.02 -0.15
CA GLY A 54 -4.25 6.45 -0.76
C GLY A 54 -5.49 6.53 0.14
N ALA A 55 -5.33 6.35 1.45
CA ALA A 55 -6.40 6.48 2.43
C ALA A 55 -6.85 7.93 2.63
N ASP A 56 -5.90 8.88 2.65
CA ASP A 56 -6.20 10.31 2.77
C ASP A 56 -6.90 10.83 1.50
N MET A 57 -6.46 10.41 0.31
CA MET A 57 -7.17 10.69 -0.94
C MET A 57 -8.59 10.10 -0.95
N ALA A 58 -8.78 8.88 -0.43
CA ALA A 58 -10.11 8.27 -0.35
C ALA A 58 -11.05 9.02 0.63
N ARG A 59 -10.53 9.56 1.74
CA ARG A 59 -11.31 10.39 2.69
C ARG A 59 -11.81 11.68 2.07
N VAL A 60 -10.99 12.33 1.23
CA VAL A 60 -11.34 13.62 0.60
C VAL A 60 -12.44 13.47 -0.46
N VAL A 61 -12.59 12.29 -1.08
CA VAL A 61 -13.53 12.07 -2.20
C VAL A 61 -14.98 11.77 -1.73
N VAL A 62 -15.24 11.55 -0.44
CA VAL A 62 -16.59 11.20 0.04
C VAL A 62 -17.36 12.42 0.58
N VAL A 63 -17.94 13.21 -0.32
CA VAL A 63 -19.13 14.02 -0.01
C VAL A 63 -20.22 13.70 -1.04
N ARG A 64 -21.02 12.68 -0.77
CA ARG A 64 -22.31 12.50 -1.45
C ARG A 64 -23.26 13.55 -0.88
N ARG A 65 -23.32 14.74 -1.49
CA ARG A 65 -24.42 15.70 -1.21
C ARG A 65 -25.73 15.00 -1.59
N LYS A 66 -26.50 14.59 -0.57
CA LYS A 66 -27.86 14.06 -0.73
C LYS A 66 -28.75 15.19 -1.25
N ARG A 67 -28.88 15.24 -2.58
CA ARG A 67 -29.60 16.29 -3.30
C ARG A 67 -31.10 16.01 -3.20
N TRP A 68 -31.77 16.78 -2.35
CA TRP A 68 -33.19 17.20 -2.38
C TRP A 68 -34.06 16.48 -3.45
N ALA A 69 -34.51 15.26 -3.17
CA ALA A 69 -35.44 14.53 -4.03
C ALA A 69 -36.70 14.15 -3.26
N GLU A 70 -37.21 15.09 -2.47
CA GLU A 70 -38.45 14.95 -1.70
C GLU A 70 -39.25 16.26 -1.79
N MET A 71 -39.57 16.69 -3.02
CA MET A 71 -40.64 17.66 -3.23
C MET A 71 -41.75 16.94 -4.00
N PRO A 72 -42.82 16.46 -3.33
CA PRO A 72 -43.98 15.98 -4.06
C PRO A 72 -44.63 17.19 -4.76
N LEU A 73 -44.57 17.20 -6.09
CA LEU A 73 -45.34 18.11 -6.92
C LEU A 73 -46.83 17.88 -6.62
N LYS A 74 -47.50 18.89 -6.05
CA LYS A 74 -48.95 18.86 -5.85
C LYS A 74 -49.62 18.85 -7.24
N PRO A 75 -50.62 17.99 -7.49
CA PRO A 75 -51.33 18.03 -8.76
C PRO A 75 -52.11 19.34 -8.88
N ALA A 76 -51.98 19.99 -10.03
CA ALA A 76 -52.78 21.15 -10.39
C ALA A 76 -54.26 20.73 -10.51
N ARG A 77 -55.14 21.50 -9.86
CA ARG A 77 -56.60 21.35 -9.90
C ARG A 77 -57.15 21.81 -11.24
#